data_AF-A0AAP9ZWV4-F1
#
_entry.id   AF-A0AAP9ZWV4-F1
#
_cell.length_a   1.000
_cell.length_b   1.000
_cell.length_c   1.000
_cell.angle_alpha   90.00
_cell.angle_beta   90.00
_cell.angle_gamma   90.00
#
_symmetry.space_group_name_H-M   'P 1'
#
loop_
_entity.id
_entity.type
_entity.pdbx_description
1 polymer ?
#
loop_
_entity_poly.entity_id
_entity_poly.type
_entity_poly.pdbx_seq_one_letter_code
_entity_poly.pdbx_strand_id
1 'polypeptide(L)'
;MNQYKVPEPRSPLPELTQLLTPGMLGFYTHVECTELFANRRDHDGALNVFTLLVAEERSNIEALPARFLTPKPIRIKSLNDWSFGLRRYTLQIDTLLPALTAVEAGEGWKLSGDNLEIGKLFPMPAQFVPPDNGSAVPWNKLLKNNFWSGSHLLEWTDHGKEVLMPFSADPRRLQELSVQVEKYIPLQLAAMSDRLGNLVVQLPVTVLMAEFQKLHDGNFQVEHAWHPKAIPRPLIAVCELEHDDILTGFASASLEDRITPLPMRAGRGLYRGFVWDERSSTLLVASGPGSFISTLSFNMSSPDPEPRIFSVKNPDGSWDPRRVGLTAFSNQSLVGDPQPDDNGGWTAKRMYTEHANRLAAERRFVQYRPAHGNGNACRRKALDDLRALIIAYGGKGAWLWDPYLSANDILETLFYCPYQGVDLRGLTTPKAGSGDEIRQTLDECQSNWRGLKLELRVQKGSTGWDFHDRFLIFPSGPDGAMAWSLGTSVNSVGTAHHILQKVDNAQLVMDAFTDLWELLSEPDHLIWKKP
;
A
#
# COMPACT_ATOMS: atom_id res chain seq x y z
N MET A 1 -24.21 32.73 -13.25
CA MET A 1 -23.74 31.34 -13.13
C MET A 1 -24.12 30.62 -14.41
N ASN A 2 -23.17 30.46 -15.35
CA ASN A 2 -23.40 29.60 -16.50
C ASN A 2 -23.58 28.17 -15.97
N GLN A 3 -24.70 27.54 -16.30
CA GLN A 3 -24.90 26.12 -16.03
C GLN A 3 -23.73 25.37 -16.67
N TYR A 4 -22.92 24.72 -15.84
CA TYR A 4 -21.88 23.81 -16.30
C TYR A 4 -22.58 22.66 -17.02
N LYS A 5 -22.69 22.74 -18.36
CA LYS A 5 -23.11 21.61 -19.17
C LYS A 5 -22.01 20.57 -19.08
N VAL A 6 -22.35 19.39 -18.55
CA VAL A 6 -21.45 18.23 -18.58
C VAL A 6 -21.07 18.01 -20.05
N PRO A 7 -19.78 18.07 -20.41
CA PRO A 7 -19.34 17.79 -21.77
C PRO A 7 -19.83 16.39 -22.18
N GLU A 8 -20.41 16.26 -23.37
CA GLU A 8 -20.75 14.93 -23.88
C GLU A 8 -19.48 14.09 -24.01
N PRO A 9 -19.53 12.79 -23.62
CA PRO A 9 -18.37 11.91 -23.72
C PRO A 9 -17.98 11.79 -25.19
N ARG A 10 -16.75 12.20 -25.52
CA ARG A 10 -16.21 12.10 -26.87
C ARG A 10 -15.70 10.68 -27.11
N SER A 11 -16.06 10.11 -28.25
CA SER A 11 -15.51 8.85 -28.73
C SER A 11 -13.97 8.94 -28.81
N PRO A 12 -13.21 7.96 -28.29
CA PRO A 12 -11.76 7.92 -28.34
C PRO A 12 -11.25 7.31 -29.67
N LEU A 13 -12.15 6.91 -30.58
CA LEU A 13 -11.78 6.30 -31.87
C LEU A 13 -10.90 7.17 -32.78
N PRO A 14 -11.09 8.51 -32.87
CA PRO A 14 -10.18 9.35 -33.65
C PRO A 14 -8.76 9.36 -33.09
N GLU A 15 -8.62 9.44 -31.76
CA GLU A 15 -7.33 9.39 -31.07
C GLU A 15 -6.69 8.01 -31.23
N LEU A 16 -7.46 6.93 -31.09
CA LEU A 16 -6.99 5.56 -31.35
C LEU A 16 -6.41 5.42 -32.77
N THR A 17 -7.08 5.99 -33.77
CA THR A 17 -6.63 5.94 -35.17
C THR A 17 -5.28 6.65 -35.34
N GLN A 18 -5.10 7.80 -34.70
CA GLN A 18 -3.82 8.52 -34.70
C GLN A 18 -2.72 7.70 -34.02
N LEU A 19 -2.99 7.14 -32.83
CA LEU A 19 -2.01 6.39 -32.04
C LEU A 19 -1.61 5.04 -32.68
N LEU A 20 -2.51 4.41 -33.44
CA LEU A 20 -2.24 3.20 -34.21
C LEU A 20 -1.44 3.43 -35.50
N THR A 21 -1.26 4.69 -35.91
CA THR A 21 -0.46 5.00 -37.10
C THR A 21 0.97 4.45 -36.93
N PRO A 22 1.49 3.61 -37.86
CA PRO A 22 2.81 3.02 -37.72
C PRO A 22 3.90 4.05 -37.47
N GLY A 23 4.72 3.81 -36.45
CA GLY A 23 5.76 4.73 -36.01
C GLY A 23 5.27 5.84 -35.08
N MET A 24 3.97 5.96 -34.78
CA MET A 24 3.49 6.92 -33.76
C MET A 24 3.88 6.45 -32.35
N LEU A 25 3.31 5.32 -31.90
CA LEU A 25 3.66 4.66 -30.63
C LEU A 25 4.44 3.36 -30.83
N GLY A 26 4.30 2.71 -31.99
CA GLY A 26 4.91 1.42 -32.31
C GLY A 26 4.56 0.98 -33.74
N PHE A 27 4.91 -0.26 -34.09
CA PHE A 27 4.59 -0.87 -35.39
C PHE A 27 3.64 -2.05 -35.19
N TYR A 28 2.48 -1.78 -34.59
CA TYR A 28 1.52 -2.83 -34.26
C TYR A 28 1.00 -3.50 -35.53
N THR A 29 1.03 -4.82 -35.53
CA THR A 29 0.48 -5.65 -36.61
C THR A 29 -0.71 -6.47 -36.14
N HIS A 30 -0.78 -6.74 -34.83
CA HIS A 30 -1.80 -7.59 -34.23
C HIS A 30 -2.38 -6.97 -32.97
N VAL A 31 -3.55 -7.46 -32.57
CA VAL A 31 -4.13 -7.24 -31.26
C VAL A 31 -4.35 -8.57 -30.56
N GLU A 32 -3.75 -8.74 -29.38
CA GLU A 32 -4.05 -9.86 -28.50
C GLU A 32 -5.25 -9.49 -27.62
N CYS A 33 -6.29 -10.30 -27.65
CA CYS A 33 -7.48 -10.12 -26.84
C CYS A 33 -7.48 -11.15 -25.72
N THR A 34 -7.62 -10.71 -24.47
CA THR A 34 -7.87 -11.56 -23.31
C THR A 34 -9.22 -11.19 -22.71
N GLU A 35 -10.13 -12.14 -22.68
CA GLU A 35 -11.49 -11.95 -22.18
C GLU A 35 -11.72 -12.84 -20.97
N LEU A 36 -12.09 -12.20 -19.85
CA LEU A 36 -12.74 -12.87 -18.74
C LEU A 36 -14.24 -12.69 -18.89
N PHE A 37 -14.95 -13.82 -18.98
CA PHE A 37 -16.39 -13.84 -19.12
C PHE A 37 -17.03 -14.74 -18.06
N ALA A 38 -18.32 -14.51 -17.84
CA ALA A 38 -19.16 -15.28 -16.93
C ALA A 38 -20.35 -15.89 -17.67
N ASN A 39 -20.69 -17.12 -17.33
CA ASN A 39 -21.93 -17.77 -17.70
C ASN A 39 -22.76 -17.97 -16.44
N ARG A 40 -24.06 -17.68 -16.53
CA ARG A 40 -25.02 -17.94 -15.45
C ARG A 40 -25.98 -19.03 -15.85
N ARG A 41 -26.51 -19.76 -14.87
CA ARG A 41 -27.50 -20.81 -15.13
C ARG A 41 -28.85 -20.27 -15.62
N ASP A 42 -29.20 -19.06 -15.23
CA ASP A 42 -30.47 -18.39 -15.53
C ASP A 42 -30.39 -17.41 -16.71
N HIS A 43 -29.25 -17.36 -17.39
CA HIS A 43 -28.97 -16.44 -18.49
C HIS A 43 -28.39 -17.21 -19.67
N ASP A 44 -28.94 -17.01 -20.86
CA ASP A 44 -28.37 -17.56 -22.08
C ASP A 44 -27.31 -16.61 -22.63
N GLY A 45 -26.15 -17.11 -23.04
CA GLY A 45 -25.02 -16.28 -23.47
C GLY A 45 -23.97 -15.96 -22.38
N ALA A 46 -22.83 -15.47 -22.84
CA ALA A 46 -21.67 -15.15 -22.02
C ALA A 46 -21.60 -13.65 -21.73
N LEU A 47 -21.36 -13.31 -20.47
CA LEU A 47 -21.32 -11.94 -19.96
C LEU A 47 -19.87 -11.46 -19.82
N ASN A 48 -19.55 -10.25 -20.29
CA ASN A 48 -18.24 -9.64 -20.09
C ASN A 48 -18.02 -9.34 -18.58
N VAL A 49 -16.92 -9.84 -18.03
CA VAL A 49 -16.45 -9.45 -16.70
C VAL A 49 -15.30 -8.46 -16.82
N PHE A 50 -14.39 -8.67 -17.78
CA PHE A 50 -13.32 -7.75 -18.13
C PHE A 50 -12.70 -8.18 -19.47
N THR A 51 -12.49 -7.23 -20.38
CA THR A 51 -11.80 -7.49 -21.65
C THR A 51 -10.61 -6.55 -21.81
N LEU A 52 -9.43 -7.14 -22.06
CA LEU A 52 -8.19 -6.44 -22.34
C LEU A 52 -7.73 -6.75 -23.77
N LEU A 53 -7.53 -5.71 -24.57
CA LEU A 53 -6.93 -5.75 -25.89
C LEU A 53 -5.54 -5.12 -25.84
N VAL A 54 -4.52 -5.83 -26.31
CA VAL A 54 -3.13 -5.36 -26.29
C VAL A 54 -2.59 -5.33 -27.71
N ALA A 55 -2.23 -4.14 -28.18
CA ALA A 55 -1.59 -3.99 -29.49
C ALA A 55 -0.15 -4.51 -29.45
N GLU A 56 0.22 -5.31 -30.44
CA GLU A 56 1.52 -5.99 -30.51
C GLU A 56 2.11 -5.96 -31.92
N GLU A 57 3.42 -5.86 -31.99
CA GLU A 57 4.18 -6.15 -33.21
C GLU A 57 4.56 -7.64 -33.22
N ARG A 58 4.08 -8.38 -34.21
CA ARG A 58 4.45 -9.78 -34.44
C ARG A 58 4.96 -9.98 -35.86
N SER A 59 5.99 -10.82 -35.99
CA SER A 59 6.58 -11.21 -37.28
C SER A 59 6.06 -12.58 -37.69
N ASN A 60 5.48 -12.70 -38.88
CA ASN A 60 5.15 -13.99 -39.53
C ASN A 60 4.28 -14.97 -38.70
N ILE A 61 3.33 -14.46 -37.91
CA ILE A 61 2.38 -15.28 -37.15
C ILE A 61 0.98 -14.98 -37.67
N GLU A 62 0.23 -16.01 -38.08
CA GLU A 62 -1.18 -15.87 -38.44
C GLU A 62 -2.03 -15.55 -37.20
N ALA A 63 -3.19 -14.93 -37.43
CA ALA A 63 -4.19 -14.72 -36.38
C ALA A 63 -4.50 -16.04 -35.67
N LEU A 64 -4.48 -16.01 -34.34
CA LEU A 64 -4.72 -17.20 -33.52
C LEU A 64 -6.19 -17.20 -33.10
N PRO A 65 -6.95 -18.28 -33.36
CA PRO A 65 -8.35 -18.36 -32.95
C PRO A 65 -8.50 -18.38 -31.43
N ALA A 66 -9.73 -18.08 -30.95
CA ALA A 66 -10.10 -18.17 -29.55
C ALA A 66 -9.75 -19.52 -28.93
N ARG A 67 -8.93 -19.48 -27.89
CA ARG A 67 -8.59 -20.64 -27.05
C ARG A 67 -8.85 -20.33 -25.60
N PHE A 68 -9.47 -21.28 -24.89
CA PHE A 68 -9.62 -21.19 -23.44
C PHE A 68 -8.27 -21.38 -22.77
N LEU A 69 -7.90 -20.44 -21.91
CA LEU A 69 -6.76 -20.58 -20.99
C LEU A 69 -7.13 -21.46 -19.79
N THR A 70 -8.43 -21.52 -19.48
CA THR A 70 -9.00 -22.35 -18.42
C THR A 70 -9.44 -23.70 -18.99
N PRO A 71 -8.84 -24.84 -18.59
CA PRO A 71 -9.22 -26.16 -19.08
C PRO A 71 -10.61 -26.62 -18.57
N LYS A 72 -11.06 -26.05 -17.45
CA LYS A 72 -12.40 -26.23 -16.89
C LYS A 72 -12.94 -24.86 -16.46
N PRO A 73 -14.26 -24.64 -16.50
CA PRO A 73 -14.84 -23.39 -16.00
C PRO A 73 -14.45 -23.15 -14.54
N ILE A 74 -14.00 -21.94 -14.24
CA ILE A 74 -13.72 -21.49 -12.88
C ILE A 74 -15.05 -21.37 -12.14
N ARG A 75 -15.13 -21.91 -10.93
CA ARG A 75 -16.26 -21.75 -10.03
C ARG A 75 -15.78 -21.23 -8.70
N ILE A 76 -16.54 -20.31 -8.11
CA ILE A 76 -16.26 -19.75 -6.79
C ILE A 76 -17.38 -20.17 -5.82
N LYS A 77 -17.03 -20.48 -4.58
CA LYS A 77 -17.98 -21.01 -3.58
C LYS A 77 -19.06 -20.00 -3.21
N SER A 78 -18.74 -18.73 -3.37
CA SER A 78 -19.61 -17.60 -3.01
C SER A 78 -20.64 -17.23 -4.10
N LEU A 79 -20.56 -17.82 -5.30
CA LEU A 79 -21.50 -17.67 -6.41
C LEU A 79 -21.69 -19.02 -7.15
N ASN A 80 -22.58 -19.86 -6.63
CA ASN A 80 -22.75 -21.25 -7.11
C ASN A 80 -23.39 -21.37 -8.50
N ASP A 81 -24.23 -20.41 -8.89
CA ASP A 81 -24.91 -20.39 -10.20
C ASP A 81 -24.09 -19.75 -11.31
N TRP A 82 -22.84 -19.37 -10.99
CA TRP A 82 -21.92 -18.72 -11.91
C TRP A 82 -20.77 -19.65 -12.27
N SER A 83 -20.33 -19.54 -13.51
CA SER A 83 -19.07 -20.12 -13.97
C SER A 83 -18.32 -19.11 -14.81
N PHE A 84 -17.00 -19.11 -14.72
CA PHE A 84 -16.15 -18.14 -15.40
C PHE A 84 -15.18 -18.84 -16.32
N GLY A 85 -14.82 -18.17 -17.41
CA GLY A 85 -13.83 -18.66 -18.35
C GLY A 85 -12.88 -17.55 -18.76
N LEU A 86 -11.64 -17.95 -19.03
CA LEU A 86 -10.66 -17.07 -19.66
C LEU A 86 -10.40 -17.58 -21.06
N ARG A 87 -10.51 -16.70 -22.05
CA ARG A 87 -10.08 -16.99 -23.41
C ARG A 87 -9.11 -15.93 -23.92
N ARG A 88 -8.20 -16.39 -24.78
CA ARG A 88 -7.23 -15.54 -25.46
C ARG A 88 -7.21 -15.86 -26.95
N TYR A 89 -7.06 -14.81 -27.75
CA TYR A 89 -6.90 -14.90 -29.19
C TYR A 89 -6.09 -13.73 -29.72
N THR A 90 -5.70 -13.81 -30.99
CA THR A 90 -4.93 -12.76 -31.66
C THR A 90 -5.53 -12.50 -33.04
N LEU A 91 -5.77 -11.24 -33.35
CA LEU A 91 -6.31 -10.79 -34.64
C LEU A 91 -5.35 -9.79 -35.31
N GLN A 92 -5.57 -9.54 -36.60
CA GLN A 92 -4.91 -8.44 -37.30
C GLN A 92 -5.34 -7.09 -36.69
N ILE A 93 -4.42 -6.13 -36.63
CA ILE A 93 -4.67 -4.83 -35.98
C ILE A 93 -5.80 -4.03 -36.65
N ASP A 94 -6.02 -4.22 -37.95
CA ASP A 94 -7.07 -3.57 -38.74
C ASP A 94 -8.49 -3.97 -38.33
N THR A 95 -8.66 -5.09 -37.63
CA THR A 95 -9.94 -5.55 -37.09
C THR A 95 -10.42 -4.74 -35.87
N LEU A 96 -9.50 -4.04 -35.19
CA LEU A 96 -9.77 -3.38 -33.92
C LEU A 96 -10.74 -2.20 -34.04
N LEU A 97 -10.46 -1.28 -34.97
CA LEU A 97 -11.27 -0.06 -35.17
C LEU A 97 -12.72 -0.39 -35.60
N PRO A 98 -12.97 -1.29 -36.58
CA PRO A 98 -14.32 -1.72 -36.92
C PRO A 98 -15.08 -2.32 -35.74
N ALA A 99 -14.42 -3.14 -34.90
CA ALA A 99 -15.07 -3.78 -33.76
C ALA A 99 -15.49 -2.77 -32.68
N LEU A 100 -14.63 -1.80 -32.38
CA LEU A 100 -14.97 -0.75 -31.40
C LEU A 100 -16.02 0.23 -31.94
N THR A 101 -16.02 0.48 -33.26
CA THR A 101 -17.09 1.26 -33.92
C THR A 101 -18.44 0.54 -33.79
N ALA A 102 -18.47 -0.78 -33.96
CA ALA A 102 -19.67 -1.59 -33.77
C ALA A 102 -20.16 -1.55 -32.31
N VAL A 103 -19.25 -1.52 -31.32
CA VAL A 103 -19.61 -1.33 -29.90
C VAL A 103 -20.27 0.02 -29.66
N GLU A 104 -19.71 1.11 -30.19
CA GLU A 104 -20.30 2.46 -30.04
C GLU A 104 -21.64 2.60 -30.77
N ALA A 105 -21.84 1.84 -31.86
CA ALA A 105 -23.11 1.74 -32.58
C ALA A 105 -24.16 0.83 -31.89
N GLY A 106 -23.78 0.11 -30.83
CA GLY A 106 -24.67 -0.80 -30.10
C GLY A 106 -24.85 -2.18 -30.72
N GLU A 107 -23.97 -2.59 -31.65
CA GLU A 107 -24.03 -3.88 -32.35
C GLU A 107 -23.38 -5.05 -31.56
N GLY A 108 -22.79 -4.74 -30.40
CA GLY A 108 -22.19 -5.68 -29.46
C GLY A 108 -20.71 -6.00 -29.72
N TRP A 109 -20.16 -6.94 -28.95
CA TRP A 109 -18.75 -7.37 -29.04
C TRP A 109 -18.65 -8.83 -29.51
N LYS A 110 -17.95 -9.06 -30.64
CA LYS A 110 -17.96 -10.36 -31.36
C LYS A 110 -16.59 -10.86 -31.83
N LEU A 111 -15.49 -10.23 -31.41
CA LEU A 111 -14.15 -10.56 -31.93
C LEU A 111 -13.69 -11.99 -31.61
N SER A 112 -14.25 -12.61 -30.57
CA SER A 112 -13.96 -13.99 -30.20
C SER A 112 -14.58 -15.06 -31.13
N GLY A 113 -15.49 -14.66 -32.02
CA GLY A 113 -16.36 -15.56 -32.80
C GLY A 113 -17.74 -15.79 -32.17
N ASP A 114 -17.84 -15.69 -30.84
CA ASP A 114 -19.12 -15.71 -30.12
C ASP A 114 -19.54 -14.28 -29.73
N ASN A 115 -20.85 -14.06 -29.60
CA ASN A 115 -21.38 -12.82 -29.04
C ASN A 115 -21.09 -12.76 -27.54
N LEU A 116 -20.30 -11.78 -27.11
CA LEU A 116 -20.07 -11.48 -25.71
C LEU A 116 -20.98 -10.33 -25.31
N GLU A 117 -21.83 -10.56 -24.32
CA GLU A 117 -22.72 -9.53 -23.82
C GLU A 117 -21.96 -8.52 -22.99
N ILE A 118 -22.13 -7.27 -23.38
CA ILE A 118 -21.52 -6.10 -22.74
C ILE A 118 -22.65 -5.22 -22.19
N GLY A 119 -22.38 -4.57 -21.05
CA GLY A 119 -23.28 -3.54 -20.53
C GLY A 119 -23.34 -2.31 -21.44
N LYS A 120 -24.05 -1.28 -20.99
CA LYS A 120 -24.04 0.01 -21.68
C LYS A 120 -22.69 0.69 -21.45
N LEU A 121 -21.79 0.57 -22.41
CA LEU A 121 -20.45 1.10 -22.30
C LEU A 121 -20.39 2.59 -22.66
N PHE A 122 -19.62 3.35 -21.90
CA PHE A 122 -19.36 4.76 -22.12
C PHE A 122 -17.87 4.96 -22.44
N PRO A 123 -17.53 5.70 -23.50
CA PRO A 123 -16.14 6.02 -23.78
C PRO A 123 -15.55 6.94 -22.71
N MET A 124 -14.31 6.65 -22.32
CA MET A 124 -13.50 7.48 -21.41
C MET A 124 -12.39 8.20 -22.17
N PRO A 125 -11.94 9.38 -21.67
CA PRO A 125 -10.74 10.02 -22.21
C PRO A 125 -9.53 9.09 -22.16
N ALA A 126 -8.67 9.17 -23.18
CA ALA A 126 -7.43 8.42 -23.20
C ALA A 126 -6.56 8.78 -21.99
N GLN A 127 -5.85 7.77 -21.49
CA GLN A 127 -4.99 7.87 -20.31
C GLN A 127 -3.61 7.34 -20.66
N PHE A 128 -2.58 7.88 -20.03
CA PHE A 128 -1.26 7.29 -20.07
C PHE A 128 -0.96 6.60 -18.75
N VAL A 129 -0.54 5.34 -18.82
CA VAL A 129 -0.15 4.55 -17.65
C VAL A 129 1.36 4.32 -17.70
N PRO A 130 2.14 4.98 -16.82
CA PRO A 130 3.56 4.74 -16.72
C PRO A 130 3.85 3.35 -16.11
N PRO A 131 5.04 2.78 -16.34
CA PRO A 131 5.47 1.59 -15.62
C PRO A 131 5.62 1.89 -14.11
N ASP A 132 5.63 0.83 -13.32
CA ASP A 132 5.95 0.95 -11.89
C ASP A 132 7.40 1.43 -11.73
N ASN A 133 7.59 2.52 -10.99
CA ASN A 133 8.90 3.08 -10.68
C ASN A 133 8.88 3.60 -9.24
N GLY A 134 9.34 2.80 -8.29
CA GLY A 134 9.29 3.10 -6.84
C GLY A 134 7.90 2.99 -6.20
N SER A 135 6.85 3.46 -6.88
CA SER A 135 5.44 3.33 -6.47
C SER A 135 4.65 2.53 -7.50
N ALA A 136 3.76 1.65 -7.03
CA ALA A 136 2.91 0.84 -7.91
C ALA A 136 1.75 1.68 -8.49
N VAL A 137 1.58 1.62 -9.81
CA VAL A 137 0.45 2.24 -10.51
C VAL A 137 -0.69 1.22 -10.55
N PRO A 138 -1.91 1.55 -10.06
CA PRO A 138 -2.99 0.58 -9.94
C PRO A 138 -3.34 -0.15 -11.24
N TRP A 139 -3.31 0.54 -12.38
CA TRP A 139 -3.56 -0.04 -13.69
C TRP A 139 -2.59 -1.16 -14.07
N ASN A 140 -1.33 -1.11 -13.62
CA ASN A 140 -0.32 -2.15 -13.94
C ASN A 140 -0.69 -3.53 -13.38
N LYS A 141 -1.67 -3.62 -12.49
CA LYS A 141 -2.26 -4.88 -12.00
C LYS A 141 -3.21 -5.55 -12.99
N LEU A 142 -3.70 -4.79 -13.98
CA LEU A 142 -4.60 -5.27 -15.03
C LEU A 142 -3.92 -5.36 -16.41
N LEU A 143 -2.86 -4.57 -16.64
CA LEU A 143 -2.21 -4.47 -17.94
C LEU A 143 -1.21 -5.62 -18.19
N LYS A 144 -1.00 -5.92 -19.47
CA LYS A 144 0.02 -6.87 -19.90
C LYS A 144 1.34 -6.12 -20.13
N ASN A 145 2.39 -6.53 -19.42
CA ASN A 145 3.77 -6.14 -19.71
C ASN A 145 4.00 -4.62 -19.89
N ASN A 146 3.42 -3.78 -19.02
CA ASN A 146 3.60 -2.33 -19.08
C ASN A 146 4.97 -1.93 -18.49
N PHE A 147 6.04 -2.23 -19.22
CA PHE A 147 7.42 -1.97 -18.83
C PHE A 147 8.02 -0.81 -19.63
N TRP A 148 9.20 -0.33 -19.21
CA TRP A 148 10.02 0.67 -19.90
C TRP A 148 9.38 2.04 -20.05
N SER A 149 8.60 2.26 -21.11
CA SER A 149 8.12 3.59 -21.51
C SER A 149 6.68 3.86 -21.08
N GLY A 150 5.88 2.81 -20.82
CA GLY A 150 4.46 2.94 -20.45
C GLY A 150 3.52 2.60 -21.61
N SER A 151 2.22 2.81 -21.38
CA SER A 151 1.16 2.50 -22.36
C SER A 151 0.09 3.58 -22.39
N HIS A 152 -0.42 3.87 -23.57
CA HIS A 152 -1.71 4.58 -23.71
C HIS A 152 -2.86 3.60 -23.50
N LEU A 153 -3.87 4.01 -22.74
CA LEU A 153 -5.09 3.28 -22.48
C LEU A 153 -6.29 4.03 -23.03
N LEU A 154 -7.13 3.30 -23.75
CA LEU A 154 -8.46 3.76 -24.17
C LEU A 154 -9.48 2.79 -23.59
N GLU A 155 -10.49 3.33 -22.92
CA GLU A 155 -11.42 2.55 -22.10
C GLU A 155 -12.87 2.85 -22.47
N TRP A 156 -13.66 1.78 -22.55
CA TRP A 156 -15.12 1.81 -22.59
C TRP A 156 -15.65 1.18 -21.32
N THR A 157 -16.27 1.98 -20.46
CA THR A 157 -16.64 1.60 -19.10
C THR A 157 -18.13 1.28 -18.98
N ASP A 158 -18.46 0.18 -18.30
CA ASP A 158 -19.83 -0.10 -17.90
C ASP A 158 -20.14 0.70 -16.62
N HIS A 159 -20.88 1.80 -16.76
CA HIS A 159 -21.29 2.60 -15.60
C HIS A 159 -22.38 1.93 -14.76
N GLY A 160 -23.24 1.12 -15.39
CA GLY A 160 -24.37 0.50 -14.73
C GLY A 160 -23.95 -0.73 -13.92
N LYS A 161 -22.99 -1.50 -14.45
CA LYS A 161 -22.48 -2.76 -13.85
C LYS A 161 -23.59 -3.71 -13.40
N GLU A 162 -24.79 -3.60 -13.99
CA GLU A 162 -26.03 -4.17 -13.44
C GLU A 162 -25.90 -5.69 -13.27
N VAL A 163 -25.30 -6.33 -14.28
CA VAL A 163 -25.07 -7.78 -14.29
C VAL A 163 -23.98 -8.21 -13.30
N LEU A 164 -23.03 -7.32 -12.98
CA LEU A 164 -21.87 -7.59 -12.12
C LEU A 164 -22.07 -7.11 -10.66
N MET A 165 -23.24 -6.56 -10.32
CA MET A 165 -23.63 -6.15 -8.97
C MET A 165 -23.32 -7.15 -7.84
N PRO A 166 -23.42 -8.49 -8.04
CA PRO A 166 -23.05 -9.43 -7.00
C PRO A 166 -21.62 -9.28 -6.48
N PHE A 167 -20.67 -8.79 -7.27
CA PHE A 167 -19.29 -8.52 -6.86
C PHE A 167 -19.16 -7.24 -6.04
N SER A 168 -19.93 -6.20 -6.38
CA SER A 168 -19.98 -4.95 -5.60
C SER A 168 -20.65 -5.14 -4.24
N ALA A 169 -21.64 -6.04 -4.15
CA ALA A 169 -22.35 -6.33 -2.91
C ALA A 169 -21.50 -7.09 -1.87
N ASP A 170 -20.53 -7.90 -2.31
CA ASP A 170 -19.63 -8.64 -1.42
C ASP A 170 -18.22 -8.72 -2.03
N PRO A 171 -17.27 -7.87 -1.58
CA PRO A 171 -15.90 -7.84 -2.09
C PRO A 171 -15.16 -9.18 -2.01
N ARG A 172 -15.56 -10.09 -1.10
CA ARG A 172 -14.96 -11.42 -0.96
C ARG A 172 -15.16 -12.27 -2.21
N ARG A 173 -16.27 -12.08 -2.93
CA ARG A 173 -16.56 -12.78 -4.20
C ARG A 173 -15.54 -12.41 -5.27
N LEU A 174 -15.22 -11.13 -5.38
CA LEU A 174 -14.24 -10.65 -6.33
C LEU A 174 -12.83 -11.11 -5.97
N GLN A 175 -12.49 -11.11 -4.68
CA GLN A 175 -11.22 -11.66 -4.20
C GLN A 175 -11.09 -13.15 -4.53
N GLU A 176 -12.14 -13.94 -4.31
CA GLU A 176 -12.14 -15.38 -4.63
C GLU A 176 -11.96 -15.61 -6.13
N LEU A 177 -12.65 -14.83 -6.98
CA LEU A 177 -12.49 -14.88 -8.43
C LEU A 177 -11.07 -14.49 -8.87
N SER A 178 -10.54 -13.37 -8.35
CA SER A 178 -9.18 -12.89 -8.64
C SER A 178 -8.14 -13.97 -8.35
N VAL A 179 -8.21 -14.61 -7.17
CA VAL A 179 -7.30 -15.70 -6.79
C VAL A 179 -7.37 -16.91 -7.74
N GLN A 180 -8.54 -17.22 -8.32
CA GLN A 180 -8.64 -18.29 -9.30
C GLN A 180 -8.11 -17.88 -10.68
N VAL A 181 -8.38 -16.65 -11.11
CA VAL A 181 -7.90 -16.08 -12.39
C VAL A 181 -6.38 -15.97 -12.39
N GLU A 182 -5.79 -15.54 -11.28
CA GLU A 182 -4.34 -15.37 -11.08
C GLU A 182 -3.53 -16.66 -11.27
N LYS A 183 -4.17 -17.82 -11.18
CA LYS A 183 -3.52 -19.12 -11.47
C LYS A 183 -3.23 -19.33 -12.96
N TYR A 184 -3.91 -18.59 -13.83
CA TYR A 184 -3.81 -18.74 -15.29
C TYR A 184 -3.14 -17.54 -15.94
N ILE A 185 -3.40 -16.32 -15.45
CA ILE A 185 -2.82 -15.07 -15.96
C ILE A 185 -2.56 -14.10 -14.79
N PRO A 186 -1.51 -13.27 -14.83
CA PRO A 186 -1.20 -12.31 -13.75
C PRO A 186 -2.14 -11.09 -13.81
N LEU A 187 -3.43 -11.29 -13.53
CA LEU A 187 -4.48 -10.27 -13.58
C LEU A 187 -5.15 -10.14 -12.21
N GLN A 188 -4.86 -9.06 -11.47
CA GLN A 188 -5.36 -8.87 -10.10
C GLN A 188 -6.64 -8.02 -10.07
N LEU A 189 -7.75 -8.63 -10.51
CA LEU A 189 -9.06 -7.97 -10.63
C LEU A 189 -9.57 -7.35 -9.33
N ALA A 190 -9.29 -8.00 -8.19
CA ALA A 190 -9.75 -7.50 -6.89
C ALA A 190 -9.17 -6.14 -6.51
N ALA A 191 -8.02 -5.76 -7.09
CA ALA A 191 -7.42 -4.46 -6.84
C ALA A 191 -8.14 -3.30 -7.55
N MET A 192 -8.96 -3.59 -8.57
CA MET A 192 -9.58 -2.61 -9.47
C MET A 192 -11.05 -2.97 -9.73
N SER A 193 -11.83 -3.13 -8.66
CA SER A 193 -13.24 -3.56 -8.75
C SER A 193 -14.14 -2.64 -9.58
N ASP A 194 -13.78 -1.37 -9.68
CA ASP A 194 -14.44 -0.34 -10.49
C ASP A 194 -14.30 -0.60 -12.00
N ARG A 195 -13.35 -1.44 -12.42
CA ARG A 195 -13.07 -1.77 -13.83
C ARG A 195 -13.80 -3.00 -14.35
N LEU A 196 -14.60 -3.64 -13.51
CA LEU A 196 -15.44 -4.76 -13.95
C LEU A 196 -16.46 -4.31 -14.99
N GLY A 197 -16.63 -5.11 -16.04
CA GLY A 197 -17.49 -4.86 -17.19
C GLY A 197 -16.82 -4.06 -18.30
N ASN A 198 -15.61 -3.56 -18.08
CA ASN A 198 -14.95 -2.65 -19.02
C ASN A 198 -14.29 -3.38 -20.18
N LEU A 199 -14.14 -2.64 -21.27
CA LEU A 199 -13.36 -2.96 -22.45
C LEU A 199 -12.16 -2.00 -22.50
N VAL A 200 -10.94 -2.52 -22.46
CA VAL A 200 -9.72 -1.72 -22.36
C VAL A 200 -8.79 -2.05 -23.52
N VAL A 201 -8.36 -1.02 -24.26
CA VAL A 201 -7.33 -1.10 -25.28
C VAL A 201 -6.03 -0.54 -24.71
N GLN A 202 -5.01 -1.38 -24.64
CA GLN A 202 -3.65 -1.04 -24.27
C GLN A 202 -2.79 -0.88 -25.53
N LEU A 203 -2.18 0.29 -25.68
CA LEU A 203 -1.20 0.60 -26.71
C LEU A 203 0.17 0.84 -26.04
N PRO A 204 1.01 -0.21 -25.90
CA PRO A 204 2.33 -0.08 -25.28
C PRO A 204 3.25 0.79 -26.15
N VAL A 205 3.94 1.77 -25.59
CA VAL A 205 4.90 2.54 -26.37
C VAL A 205 6.15 1.71 -26.63
N THR A 206 6.37 1.33 -27.88
CA THR A 206 7.50 0.50 -28.33
C THR A 206 8.38 1.18 -29.38
N VAL A 207 7.96 2.34 -29.90
CA VAL A 207 8.73 3.12 -30.89
C VAL A 207 10.00 3.72 -30.28
N LEU A 208 10.01 3.96 -28.97
CA LEU A 208 11.08 4.62 -28.24
C LEU A 208 11.26 3.99 -26.86
N MET A 209 12.50 3.65 -26.53
CA MET A 209 12.93 3.38 -25.15
C MET A 209 13.70 4.59 -24.64
N ALA A 210 13.41 5.05 -23.44
CA ALA A 210 14.19 6.11 -22.79
C ALA A 210 14.41 5.80 -21.31
N GLU A 211 15.60 6.13 -20.82
CA GLU A 211 16.00 5.95 -19.43
C GLU A 211 16.53 7.27 -18.88
N PHE A 212 15.98 7.69 -17.74
CA PHE A 212 16.45 8.87 -17.01
C PHE A 212 17.46 8.45 -15.97
N GLN A 213 18.65 9.07 -15.99
CA GLN A 213 19.74 8.75 -15.09
C GLN A 213 20.21 10.01 -14.37
N LYS A 214 20.40 9.90 -13.06
CA LYS A 214 21.05 10.95 -12.25
C LYS A 214 22.55 10.74 -12.25
N LEU A 215 23.28 11.78 -12.60
CA LEU A 215 24.74 11.84 -12.58
C LEU A 215 25.27 12.19 -11.19
N HIS A 216 26.56 11.91 -10.96
CA HIS A 216 27.22 12.15 -9.67
C HIS A 216 27.28 13.63 -9.28
N ASP A 217 27.29 14.53 -10.27
CA ASP A 217 27.27 15.97 -10.09
C ASP A 217 25.87 16.53 -9.78
N GLY A 218 24.85 15.66 -9.72
CA GLY A 218 23.46 16.00 -9.47
C GLY A 218 22.65 16.36 -10.72
N ASN A 219 23.29 16.49 -11.89
CA ASN A 219 22.60 16.66 -13.16
C ASN A 219 21.88 15.39 -13.57
N PHE A 220 20.97 15.52 -14.53
CA PHE A 220 20.30 14.39 -15.13
C PHE A 220 20.74 14.23 -16.56
N GLN A 221 20.53 13.04 -17.10
CA GLN A 221 20.59 12.78 -18.52
C GLN A 221 19.46 11.84 -18.89
N VAL A 222 19.06 11.91 -20.16
CA VAL A 222 18.16 10.94 -20.77
C VAL A 222 18.92 10.21 -21.86
N GLU A 223 19.03 8.89 -21.72
CA GLU A 223 19.46 8.02 -22.80
C GLU A 223 18.23 7.51 -23.53
N HIS A 224 18.23 7.53 -24.85
CA HIS A 224 17.11 7.01 -25.64
C HIS A 224 17.56 6.16 -26.84
N ALA A 225 16.70 5.24 -27.25
CA ALA A 225 16.88 4.42 -28.43
C ALA A 225 15.56 4.28 -29.19
N TRP A 226 15.62 4.54 -30.50
CA TRP A 226 14.49 4.34 -31.40
C TRP A 226 14.36 2.88 -31.81
N HIS A 227 13.12 2.44 -32.02
CA HIS A 227 12.84 1.16 -32.66
C HIS A 227 13.54 1.10 -34.03
N PRO A 228 14.11 -0.05 -34.45
CA PRO A 228 14.87 -0.12 -35.71
C PRO A 228 14.11 0.26 -36.99
N LYS A 229 12.77 0.15 -36.97
CA LYS A 229 11.90 0.56 -38.08
C LYS A 229 11.48 2.04 -38.02
N ALA A 230 11.72 2.71 -36.89
CA ALA A 230 11.32 4.08 -36.68
C ALA A 230 12.26 5.05 -37.41
N ILE A 231 11.67 6.11 -37.95
CA ILE A 231 12.41 7.27 -38.42
C ILE A 231 12.50 8.24 -37.22
N PRO A 232 13.70 8.56 -36.73
CA PRO A 232 13.86 9.51 -35.63
C PRO A 232 13.19 10.84 -35.95
N ARG A 233 12.51 11.40 -34.95
CA ARG A 233 11.85 12.70 -35.05
C ARG A 233 12.17 13.57 -33.84
N PRO A 234 12.03 14.91 -33.94
CA PRO A 234 12.28 15.79 -32.81
C PRO A 234 11.36 15.44 -31.64
N LEU A 235 11.94 15.24 -30.46
CA LEU A 235 11.24 14.98 -29.22
C LEU A 235 11.76 15.92 -28.13
N ILE A 236 10.92 16.21 -27.15
CA ILE A 236 11.30 16.98 -25.96
C ILE A 236 11.32 16.04 -24.76
N ALA A 237 12.43 16.04 -24.03
CA ALA A 237 12.53 15.45 -22.72
C ALA A 237 12.32 16.53 -21.64
N VAL A 238 11.52 16.20 -20.63
CA VAL A 238 11.30 17.02 -19.43
C VAL A 238 11.60 16.14 -18.23
N CYS A 239 12.29 16.69 -17.24
CA CYS A 239 12.51 16.05 -15.95
C CYS A 239 12.19 17.04 -14.84
N GLU A 240 11.36 16.60 -13.90
CA GLU A 240 11.06 17.33 -12.68
C GLU A 240 11.52 16.54 -11.45
N LEU A 241 11.91 17.25 -10.40
CA LEU A 241 12.13 16.71 -9.07
C LEU A 241 11.06 17.25 -8.14
N GLU A 242 10.38 16.35 -7.46
CA GLU A 242 9.37 16.68 -6.46
C GLU A 242 9.81 16.17 -5.10
N HIS A 243 9.91 17.08 -4.13
CA HIS A 243 10.07 16.74 -2.73
C HIS A 243 9.05 17.58 -1.98
N ASP A 244 8.28 16.94 -1.10
CA ASP A 244 7.36 17.67 -0.23
C ASP A 244 6.21 18.37 -0.95
N ASP A 245 5.67 17.76 -2.01
CA ASP A 245 4.70 18.41 -2.91
C ASP A 245 5.25 19.74 -3.53
N ILE A 246 6.57 19.96 -3.47
CA ILE A 246 7.28 21.13 -4.03
C ILE A 246 8.19 20.66 -5.17
N LEU A 247 8.13 21.37 -6.30
CA LEU A 247 9.09 21.20 -7.38
C LEU A 247 10.44 21.81 -6.99
N THR A 248 11.41 20.95 -6.69
CA THR A 248 12.77 21.33 -6.27
C THR A 248 13.76 21.39 -7.43
N GLY A 249 13.38 20.82 -8.59
CA GLY A 249 14.18 20.81 -9.79
C GLY A 249 13.32 20.66 -11.04
N PHE A 250 13.74 21.30 -12.12
CA PHE A 250 13.10 21.21 -13.42
C PHE A 250 14.17 21.40 -14.51
N ALA A 251 14.14 20.54 -15.53
CA ALA A 251 14.96 20.66 -16.72
C ALA A 251 14.18 20.17 -17.94
N SER A 252 14.44 20.79 -19.10
CA SER A 252 13.89 20.37 -20.38
C SER A 252 14.94 20.50 -21.48
N ALA A 253 15.00 19.54 -22.39
CA ALA A 253 15.90 19.58 -23.54
C ALA A 253 15.29 18.87 -24.75
N SER A 254 15.68 19.31 -25.94
CA SER A 254 15.43 18.58 -27.18
C SER A 254 16.32 17.34 -27.25
N LEU A 255 15.74 16.21 -27.63
CA LEU A 255 16.47 14.97 -27.85
C LEU A 255 17.15 15.02 -29.23
N GLU A 256 18.43 15.37 -29.24
CA GLU A 256 19.25 15.45 -30.46
C GLU A 256 20.18 14.24 -30.56
N ASP A 257 20.95 13.99 -29.51
CA ASP A 257 21.88 12.87 -29.39
C ASP A 257 21.29 11.73 -28.56
N ARG A 258 21.83 10.52 -28.74
CA ARG A 258 21.45 9.32 -27.96
C ARG A 258 21.39 9.58 -26.46
N ILE A 259 22.36 10.34 -25.94
CA ILE A 259 22.41 10.80 -24.56
C ILE A 259 22.25 12.31 -24.58
N THR A 260 21.18 12.82 -23.97
CA THR A 260 20.92 14.25 -23.87
C THR A 260 21.05 14.69 -22.41
N PRO A 261 21.94 15.63 -22.09
CA PRO A 261 22.07 16.16 -20.73
C PRO A 261 20.86 17.04 -20.37
N LEU A 262 20.38 16.89 -19.15
CA LEU A 262 19.32 17.67 -18.53
C LEU A 262 19.95 18.41 -17.34
N PRO A 263 20.51 19.62 -17.56
CA PRO A 263 21.16 20.39 -16.51
C PRO A 263 20.11 20.81 -15.49
N MET A 264 20.23 20.28 -14.29
CA MET A 264 19.27 20.52 -13.21
C MET A 264 20.03 20.96 -11.97
N ARG A 265 19.50 21.96 -11.27
CA ARG A 265 20.06 22.34 -9.96
C ARG A 265 19.94 21.14 -9.03
N ALA A 266 20.98 20.89 -8.22
CA ALA A 266 20.98 19.80 -7.26
C ALA A 266 19.81 19.97 -6.28
N GLY A 267 18.72 19.24 -6.53
CA GLY A 267 17.52 19.19 -5.72
C GLY A 267 17.31 17.78 -5.15
N ARG A 268 16.57 17.71 -4.05
CA ARG A 268 16.09 16.44 -3.48
C ARG A 268 14.73 16.09 -4.07
N GLY A 269 14.36 14.82 -4.00
CA GLY A 269 13.00 14.41 -4.36
C GLY A 269 12.95 13.18 -5.24
N LEU A 270 11.72 12.76 -5.51
CA LEU A 270 11.43 11.77 -6.53
C LEU A 270 11.49 12.47 -7.88
N TYR A 271 12.14 11.85 -8.86
CA TYR A 271 12.16 12.38 -10.21
C TYR A 271 10.95 11.86 -10.99
N ARG A 272 10.47 12.69 -11.91
CA ARG A 272 9.54 12.30 -12.97
C ARG A 272 10.08 12.79 -14.30
N GLY A 273 10.34 11.86 -15.19
CA GLY A 273 10.80 12.10 -16.55
C GLY A 273 9.66 11.90 -17.54
N PHE A 274 9.55 12.79 -18.52
CA PHE A 274 8.61 12.72 -19.61
C PHE A 274 9.35 12.87 -20.94
N VAL A 275 8.97 12.09 -21.94
CA VAL A 275 9.39 12.31 -23.33
C VAL A 275 8.15 12.37 -24.19
N TRP A 276 8.01 13.44 -24.97
CA TRP A 276 6.84 13.66 -25.81
C TRP A 276 7.21 14.28 -27.15
N ASP A 277 6.33 14.07 -28.13
CA ASP A 277 6.41 14.65 -29.45
C ASP A 277 5.53 15.91 -29.51
N GLU A 278 6.17 17.06 -29.67
CA GLU A 278 5.49 18.35 -29.70
C GLU A 278 4.51 18.49 -30.87
N ARG A 279 4.86 17.94 -32.04
CA ARG A 279 4.07 18.12 -33.26
C ARG A 279 2.77 17.35 -33.21
N SER A 280 2.82 16.15 -32.66
CA SER A 280 1.65 15.27 -32.52
C SER A 280 0.98 15.38 -31.16
N SER A 281 1.55 16.16 -30.22
CA SER A 281 1.12 16.24 -28.81
C SER A 281 1.00 14.86 -28.15
N THR A 282 1.89 13.93 -28.52
CA THR A 282 1.84 12.53 -28.07
C THR A 282 2.91 12.26 -27.02
N LEU A 283 2.48 11.78 -25.85
CA LEU A 283 3.38 11.31 -24.81
C LEU A 283 3.96 9.94 -25.18
N LEU A 284 5.28 9.80 -25.16
CA LEU A 284 5.97 8.55 -25.50
C LEU A 284 6.54 7.86 -24.27
N VAL A 285 6.99 8.64 -23.29
CA VAL A 285 7.55 8.11 -22.03
C VAL A 285 7.02 8.95 -20.89
N ALA A 286 6.58 8.28 -19.83
CA ALA A 286 6.50 8.89 -18.51
C ALA A 286 7.09 7.91 -17.49
N SER A 287 7.99 8.38 -16.64
CA SER A 287 8.44 7.59 -15.50
C SER A 287 7.44 7.76 -14.34
N GLY A 288 7.11 6.68 -13.61
CA GLY A 288 6.54 6.84 -12.28
C GLY A 288 7.50 7.62 -11.35
N PRO A 289 7.04 8.16 -10.21
CA PRO A 289 7.88 8.92 -9.28
C PRO A 289 8.96 8.01 -8.67
N GLY A 290 10.20 8.13 -9.15
CA GLY A 290 11.32 7.27 -8.77
C GLY A 290 12.33 7.96 -7.85
N SER A 291 12.97 7.20 -6.95
CA SER A 291 14.11 7.68 -6.15
C SER A 291 15.40 7.05 -6.66
N PHE A 292 16.48 7.83 -6.74
CA PHE A 292 17.81 7.26 -6.87
C PHE A 292 18.35 6.95 -5.47
N ILE A 293 18.75 5.70 -5.24
CA ILE A 293 19.29 5.25 -3.96
C ILE A 293 20.65 5.92 -3.75
N SER A 294 20.70 7.00 -2.97
CA SER A 294 21.95 7.65 -2.56
C SER A 294 22.62 6.94 -1.38
N THR A 295 21.85 6.18 -0.61
CA THR A 295 22.31 5.48 0.60
C THR A 295 21.53 4.17 0.77
N LEU A 296 22.26 3.07 0.93
CA LEU A 296 21.68 1.78 1.32
C LEU A 296 21.83 1.63 2.85
N SER A 297 20.70 1.65 3.56
CA SER A 297 20.67 1.28 4.98
C SER A 297 20.37 -0.21 5.11
N PHE A 298 21.34 -1.00 5.57
CA PHE A 298 21.13 -2.41 5.87
C PHE A 298 20.63 -2.57 7.30
N ASN A 299 19.32 -2.74 7.47
CA ASN A 299 18.74 -3.22 8.73
C ASN A 299 18.75 -4.75 8.73
N MET A 300 19.89 -5.35 9.10
CA MET A 300 19.96 -6.79 9.34
C MET A 300 19.51 -7.10 10.77
N SER A 301 18.20 -7.15 10.99
CA SER A 301 17.65 -7.72 12.23
C SER A 301 17.50 -9.24 12.06
N SER A 302 18.35 -10.03 12.72
CA SER A 302 18.18 -11.49 12.71
C SER A 302 16.93 -11.86 13.51
N PRO A 303 15.99 -12.65 12.95
CA PRO A 303 15.01 -13.36 13.76
C PRO A 303 15.79 -14.20 14.77
N ASP A 304 15.41 -14.16 16.04
CA ASP A 304 15.99 -15.08 17.00
C ASP A 304 15.39 -16.48 16.78
N PRO A 305 16.23 -17.55 16.75
CA PRO A 305 15.76 -18.91 16.56
C PRO A 305 14.73 -19.39 17.61
N GLU A 306 14.70 -18.82 18.82
CA GLU A 306 13.72 -19.22 19.85
C GLU A 306 12.74 -18.09 20.24
N PRO A 307 11.43 -18.37 20.30
CA PRO A 307 10.44 -17.39 20.71
C PRO A 307 10.46 -17.14 22.23
N ARG A 308 9.87 -16.03 22.68
CA ARG A 308 9.38 -15.91 24.06
C ARG A 308 8.09 -16.70 24.19
N ILE A 309 8.01 -17.57 25.19
CA ILE A 309 6.82 -18.35 25.51
C ILE A 309 6.43 -18.01 26.94
N PHE A 310 5.17 -17.67 27.16
CA PHE A 310 4.61 -17.45 28.49
C PHE A 310 3.16 -17.92 28.55
N SER A 311 2.70 -18.40 29.70
CA SER A 311 1.29 -18.77 29.89
C SER A 311 0.60 -17.85 30.88
N VAL A 312 -0.64 -17.44 30.55
CA VAL A 312 -1.51 -16.65 31.44
C VAL A 312 -2.54 -17.57 32.08
N LYS A 313 -2.81 -17.39 33.36
CA LYS A 313 -3.81 -18.18 34.08
C LYS A 313 -5.21 -17.61 33.81
N ASN A 314 -6.09 -18.44 33.26
CA ASN A 314 -7.48 -18.10 33.02
C ASN A 314 -8.28 -18.07 34.34
N PRO A 315 -9.45 -17.39 34.37
CA PRO A 315 -10.33 -17.37 35.55
C PRO A 315 -10.81 -18.76 36.00
N ASP A 316 -10.81 -19.74 35.10
CA ASP A 316 -11.16 -21.14 35.39
C ASP A 316 -9.98 -21.97 35.93
N GLY A 317 -8.81 -21.35 36.12
CA GLY A 317 -7.58 -21.99 36.60
C GLY A 317 -6.75 -22.70 35.53
N SER A 318 -7.19 -22.72 34.27
CA SER A 318 -6.41 -23.26 33.15
C SER A 318 -5.30 -22.30 32.70
N TRP A 319 -4.30 -22.81 31.97
CA TRP A 319 -3.19 -22.02 31.45
C TRP A 319 -3.35 -21.80 29.94
N ASP A 320 -3.30 -20.53 29.49
CA ASP A 320 -3.34 -20.14 28.06
C ASP A 320 -1.92 -19.83 27.55
N PRO A 321 -1.31 -20.70 26.72
CA PRO A 321 0.05 -20.50 26.23
C PRO A 321 0.12 -19.44 25.12
N ARG A 322 1.01 -18.46 25.29
CA ARG A 322 1.34 -17.39 24.33
C ARG A 322 2.74 -17.57 23.76
N ARG A 323 2.92 -17.24 22.48
CA ARG A 323 4.20 -17.31 21.76
C ARG A 323 4.46 -16.00 21.01
N VAL A 324 5.64 -15.41 21.21
CA VAL A 324 6.09 -14.18 20.55
C VAL A 324 7.44 -14.44 19.88
N GLY A 325 7.52 -14.22 18.56
CA GLY A 325 8.79 -14.28 17.84
C GLY A 325 9.69 -13.12 18.25
N LEU A 326 10.98 -13.39 18.50
CA LEU A 326 11.92 -12.36 18.94
C LEU A 326 12.82 -11.89 17.79
N THR A 327 13.28 -10.64 17.89
CA THR A 327 14.19 -10.02 16.93
C THR A 327 15.39 -9.45 17.66
N ALA A 328 16.60 -9.81 17.21
CA ALA A 328 17.85 -9.31 17.78
C ALA A 328 18.09 -7.84 17.39
N PHE A 329 18.70 -7.07 18.29
CA PHE A 329 19.07 -5.68 18.06
C PHE A 329 20.11 -5.58 16.93
N SER A 330 19.81 -4.81 15.87
CA SER A 330 20.75 -4.56 14.76
C SER A 330 21.37 -3.18 14.88
N ASN A 331 22.70 -3.09 14.82
CA ASN A 331 23.36 -1.82 14.54
C ASN A 331 23.06 -1.39 13.10
N GLN A 332 22.71 -0.12 12.92
CA GLN A 332 22.53 0.47 11.59
C GLN A 332 23.90 0.61 10.93
N SER A 333 24.15 -0.15 9.86
CA SER A 333 25.25 0.15 8.95
C SER A 333 24.71 1.02 7.80
N LEU A 334 25.13 2.28 7.80
CA LEU A 334 24.93 3.23 6.69
C LEU A 334 26.13 3.11 5.74
N VAL A 335 25.86 2.88 4.46
CA VAL A 335 26.86 2.96 3.39
C VAL A 335 26.48 4.12 2.48
N GLY A 336 27.39 5.09 2.34
CA GLY A 336 27.20 6.37 1.65
C GLY A 336 27.09 7.54 2.62
N ASP A 337 27.60 8.71 2.24
CA ASP A 337 27.46 9.93 3.05
C ASP A 337 25.99 10.40 3.02
N PRO A 338 25.30 10.47 4.17
CA PRO A 338 23.97 11.04 4.22
C PRO A 338 24.07 12.51 3.82
N GLN A 339 23.53 12.86 2.66
CA GLN A 339 23.45 14.24 2.25
C GLN A 339 22.53 14.95 3.28
N PRO A 340 22.99 15.93 4.07
CA PRO A 340 22.15 16.66 5.02
C PRO A 340 21.13 17.49 4.25
N ASP A 341 19.86 17.51 4.68
CA ASP A 341 18.88 18.38 4.00
C ASP A 341 19.36 19.84 3.98
N ASP A 342 19.10 20.55 2.89
CA ASP A 342 19.60 21.93 2.69
C ASP A 342 19.01 22.92 3.72
N ASN A 343 18.09 22.43 4.55
CA ASN A 343 17.43 23.10 5.66
C ASN A 343 17.77 22.43 7.01
N GLY A 344 18.95 21.83 7.18
CA GLY A 344 19.44 21.29 8.46
C GLY A 344 18.63 20.15 9.09
N GLY A 345 17.87 19.38 8.30
CA GLY A 345 17.03 18.25 8.74
C GLY A 345 15.56 18.60 9.00
N TRP A 346 15.17 19.87 8.91
CA TRP A 346 13.83 20.34 9.31
C TRP A 346 12.74 19.99 8.29
N THR A 347 13.05 19.95 7.00
CA THR A 347 12.09 19.58 5.95
C THR A 347 11.79 18.09 6.01
N ALA A 348 12.81 17.26 6.19
CA ALA A 348 12.64 15.83 6.41
C ALA A 348 11.82 15.55 7.70
N LYS A 349 12.05 16.31 8.77
CA LYS A 349 11.30 16.20 10.04
C LYS A 349 9.83 16.63 9.89
N ARG A 350 9.54 17.73 9.16
CA ARG A 350 8.16 18.18 8.88
C ARG A 350 7.45 17.21 7.95
N MET A 351 8.07 16.78 6.86
CA MET A 351 7.54 15.80 5.93
C MET A 351 7.26 14.47 6.61
N TYR A 352 8.18 13.97 7.43
CA TYR A 352 7.94 12.76 8.19
C TYR A 352 6.80 12.97 9.18
N THR A 353 6.76 14.10 9.89
CA THR A 353 5.63 14.43 10.78
C THR A 353 4.32 14.46 9.98
N GLU A 354 4.26 15.05 8.80
CA GLU A 354 3.06 15.16 7.95
C GLU A 354 2.67 13.86 7.23
N HIS A 355 3.63 13.08 6.74
CA HIS A 355 3.42 11.73 6.19
C HIS A 355 3.02 10.76 7.30
N ALA A 356 3.62 10.85 8.49
CA ALA A 356 3.16 10.15 9.68
C ALA A 356 1.80 10.67 10.14
N ASN A 357 1.45 11.94 9.92
CA ASN A 357 0.11 12.48 10.19
C ASN A 357 -0.93 11.93 9.19
N ARG A 358 -0.53 11.69 7.92
CA ARG A 358 -1.35 11.16 6.81
C ARG A 358 -1.50 9.63 6.89
N LEU A 359 -0.44 8.89 7.17
CA LEU A 359 -0.46 7.44 7.46
C LEU A 359 -1.10 7.13 8.81
N ALA A 360 -0.96 8.02 9.79
CA ALA A 360 -1.67 7.89 11.04
C ALA A 360 -3.08 8.50 10.97
N ALA A 361 -3.55 9.06 9.84
CA ALA A 361 -4.99 9.23 9.61
C ALA A 361 -5.71 7.86 9.51
N GLU A 362 -4.95 6.77 9.38
CA GLU A 362 -5.48 5.40 9.40
C GLU A 362 -5.58 4.80 10.82
N ARG A 363 -4.92 5.35 11.88
CA ARG A 363 -5.09 4.94 13.32
C ARG A 363 -4.71 5.98 14.42
N ARG A 364 -4.75 7.30 14.18
CA ARG A 364 -4.54 8.37 15.22
C ARG A 364 -5.71 8.56 16.15
N PHE A 365 -6.85 8.06 15.73
CA PHE A 365 -8.11 8.17 16.43
C PHE A 365 -8.86 6.87 16.21
N VAL A 366 -8.68 5.93 17.13
CA VAL A 366 -9.46 4.69 17.13
C VAL A 366 -10.50 4.84 18.21
N GLN A 367 -11.77 4.83 17.80
CA GLN A 367 -12.89 4.86 18.73
C GLN A 367 -13.47 3.47 18.90
N TYR A 368 -13.53 3.02 20.14
CA TYR A 368 -14.10 1.72 20.49
C TYR A 368 -15.52 1.94 20.99
N ARG A 369 -16.47 1.23 20.39
CA ARG A 369 -17.90 1.27 20.73
C ARG A 369 -18.41 -0.18 20.90
N PRO A 370 -18.23 -0.79 22.08
CA PRO A 370 -18.74 -2.14 22.31
C PRO A 370 -20.27 -2.14 22.22
N ALA A 371 -20.83 -2.94 21.31
CA ALA A 371 -22.27 -3.18 21.24
C ALA A 371 -22.71 -4.05 22.44
N HIS A 372 -23.96 -3.88 22.91
CA HIS A 372 -24.52 -4.71 23.98
C HIS A 372 -24.37 -6.20 23.65
N GLY A 373 -23.63 -6.95 24.48
CA GLY A 373 -23.35 -8.38 24.30
C GLY A 373 -22.08 -8.74 23.52
N ASN A 374 -21.32 -7.78 22.97
CA ASN A 374 -20.10 -8.03 22.17
C ASN A 374 -18.82 -7.39 22.75
N GLY A 375 -18.78 -7.15 24.07
CA GLY A 375 -17.65 -6.50 24.76
C GLY A 375 -16.32 -7.24 24.59
N ASN A 376 -16.33 -8.56 24.50
CA ASN A 376 -15.11 -9.37 24.36
C ASN A 376 -14.41 -9.17 23.01
N ALA A 377 -15.15 -9.00 21.91
CA ALA A 377 -14.56 -8.74 20.60
C ALA A 377 -13.94 -7.35 20.52
N CYS A 378 -14.59 -6.35 21.12
CA CYS A 378 -14.10 -4.98 21.16
C CYS A 378 -12.85 -4.85 22.03
N ARG A 379 -12.82 -5.52 23.20
CA ARG A 379 -11.63 -5.64 24.05
C ARG A 379 -10.46 -6.31 23.32
N ARG A 380 -10.71 -7.41 22.62
CA ARG A 380 -9.68 -8.08 21.82
C ARG A 380 -9.08 -7.15 20.78
N LYS A 381 -9.92 -6.45 20.01
CA LYS A 381 -9.48 -5.45 19.03
C LYS A 381 -8.61 -4.37 19.67
N ALA A 382 -9.01 -3.82 20.83
CA ALA A 382 -8.26 -2.79 21.51
C ALA A 382 -6.88 -3.26 21.98
N LEU A 383 -6.79 -4.47 22.52
CA LEU A 383 -5.50 -5.08 22.90
C LEU A 383 -4.63 -5.37 21.67
N ASP A 384 -5.22 -5.85 20.57
CA ASP A 384 -4.49 -6.09 19.33
C ASP A 384 -3.94 -4.78 18.72
N ASP A 385 -4.68 -3.68 18.82
CA ASP A 385 -4.21 -2.36 18.41
C ASP A 385 -3.04 -1.87 19.28
N LEU A 386 -3.08 -2.05 20.61
CA LEU A 386 -1.94 -1.75 21.49
C LEU A 386 -0.71 -2.61 21.18
N ARG A 387 -0.90 -3.91 20.92
CA ARG A 387 0.18 -4.83 20.52
C ARG A 387 0.78 -4.42 19.19
N ALA A 388 -0.05 -4.03 18.22
CA ALA A 388 0.42 -3.54 16.93
C ALA A 388 1.32 -2.30 17.10
N LEU A 389 0.96 -1.36 17.99
CA LEU A 389 1.81 -0.21 18.32
C LEU A 389 3.13 -0.66 18.98
N ILE A 390 3.09 -1.60 19.92
CA ILE A 390 4.30 -2.14 20.57
C ILE A 390 5.22 -2.85 19.57
N ILE A 391 4.66 -3.61 18.63
CA ILE A 391 5.41 -4.27 17.56
C ILE A 391 6.00 -3.24 16.60
N ALA A 392 5.26 -2.19 16.25
CA ALA A 392 5.73 -1.17 15.31
C ALA A 392 6.80 -0.24 15.88
N TYR A 393 6.71 0.11 17.18
CA TYR A 393 7.49 1.20 17.76
C TYR A 393 8.32 0.83 19.00
N GLY A 394 8.18 -0.39 19.53
CA GLY A 394 8.86 -0.84 20.75
C GLY A 394 10.36 -1.11 20.61
N GLY A 395 10.95 -0.91 19.42
CA GLY A 395 12.34 -1.25 19.12
C GLY A 395 13.39 -0.54 19.99
N LYS A 396 13.02 0.55 20.66
CA LYS A 396 13.87 1.29 21.61
C LYS A 396 13.25 1.45 23.00
N GLY A 397 12.18 0.72 23.30
CA GLY A 397 11.48 0.75 24.58
C GLY A 397 9.98 1.04 24.43
N ALA A 398 9.20 0.62 25.43
CA ALA A 398 7.76 0.86 25.49
C ALA A 398 7.31 0.94 26.96
N TRP A 399 6.63 2.02 27.33
CA TRP A 399 6.27 2.33 28.71
C TRP A 399 4.76 2.50 28.85
N LEU A 400 4.17 1.87 29.87
CA LEU A 400 2.77 2.06 30.25
C LEU A 400 2.67 2.91 31.50
N TRP A 401 1.90 3.98 31.39
CA TRP A 401 1.54 4.86 32.50
C TRP A 401 0.03 4.75 32.72
N ASP A 402 -0.41 4.03 33.76
CA ASP A 402 -1.85 3.84 34.03
C ASP A 402 -2.09 3.54 35.51
N PRO A 403 -2.93 4.33 36.21
CA PRO A 403 -3.13 4.17 37.65
C PRO A 403 -3.76 2.84 38.07
N TYR A 404 -4.39 2.11 37.13
CA TYR A 404 -5.03 0.82 37.36
C TYR A 404 -4.33 -0.32 36.61
N LEU A 405 -3.06 -0.15 36.22
CA LEU A 405 -2.30 -1.15 35.48
C LEU A 405 -2.10 -2.42 36.33
N SER A 406 -2.69 -3.53 35.88
CA SER A 406 -2.63 -4.83 36.55
C SER A 406 -1.54 -5.75 35.96
N ALA A 407 -1.22 -6.84 36.67
CA ALA A 407 -0.30 -7.87 36.16
C ALA A 407 -0.76 -8.46 34.80
N ASN A 408 -2.06 -8.75 34.66
CA ASN A 408 -2.62 -9.28 33.42
C ASN A 408 -2.50 -8.28 32.26
N ASP A 409 -2.63 -6.99 32.53
CA ASP A 409 -2.47 -5.97 31.50
C ASP A 409 -1.04 -5.96 30.94
N ILE A 410 -0.04 -6.13 31.80
CA ILE A 410 1.38 -6.22 31.40
C ILE A 410 1.62 -7.47 30.55
N LEU A 411 1.06 -8.62 30.94
CA LEU A 411 1.14 -9.87 30.19
C LEU A 411 0.45 -9.78 28.82
N GLU A 412 -0.67 -9.06 28.74
CA GLU A 412 -1.43 -8.91 27.49
C GLU A 412 -0.87 -7.79 26.58
N THR A 413 0.11 -7.00 27.05
CA THR A 413 0.68 -5.86 26.30
C THR A 413 2.22 -5.91 26.20
N LEU A 414 2.96 -5.43 27.21
CA LEU A 414 4.42 -5.28 27.16
C LEU A 414 5.16 -6.59 26.88
N PHE A 415 4.62 -7.74 27.33
CA PHE A 415 5.20 -9.07 27.05
C PHE A 415 5.20 -9.43 25.55
N TYR A 416 4.34 -8.79 24.75
CA TYR A 416 4.27 -8.94 23.29
C TYR A 416 5.33 -8.13 22.55
N CYS A 417 6.19 -7.38 23.24
CA CYS A 417 7.31 -6.70 22.59
C CYS A 417 8.29 -7.73 22.00
N PRO A 418 8.52 -7.73 20.67
CA PRO A 418 9.35 -8.73 20.00
C PRO A 418 10.85 -8.41 20.11
N TYR A 419 11.22 -7.21 20.55
CA TYR A 419 12.60 -6.76 20.59
C TYR A 419 13.27 -7.18 21.89
N GLN A 420 14.51 -7.66 21.79
CA GLN A 420 15.24 -8.14 22.96
C GLN A 420 15.94 -7.02 23.71
N GLY A 421 15.89 -7.07 25.05
CA GLY A 421 16.66 -6.17 25.92
C GLY A 421 16.27 -4.70 25.84
N VAL A 422 15.14 -4.40 25.19
CA VAL A 422 14.59 -3.04 25.11
C VAL A 422 13.97 -2.62 26.44
N ASP A 423 14.04 -1.33 26.75
CA ASP A 423 13.59 -0.80 28.04
C ASP A 423 12.06 -0.77 28.15
N LEU A 424 11.47 -1.75 28.84
CA LEU A 424 10.03 -1.82 29.11
C LEU A 424 9.74 -1.35 30.53
N ARG A 425 8.76 -0.44 30.68
CA ARG A 425 8.40 0.14 31.98
C ARG A 425 6.89 0.12 32.20
N GLY A 426 6.47 -0.16 33.42
CA GLY A 426 5.07 0.00 33.85
C GLY A 426 5.01 0.85 35.11
N LEU A 427 4.09 1.81 35.15
CA LEU A 427 3.85 2.65 36.31
C LEU A 427 2.37 2.60 36.70
N THR A 428 2.11 2.23 37.96
CA THR A 428 0.76 2.03 38.51
C THR A 428 0.57 2.74 39.86
N THR A 429 -0.64 2.66 40.43
CA THR A 429 -0.96 3.15 41.79
C THR A 429 -1.56 2.01 42.62
N PRO A 430 -1.72 2.15 43.96
CA PRO A 430 -2.39 1.16 44.81
C PRO A 430 -3.83 0.83 44.40
N LYS A 431 -4.43 1.61 43.50
CA LYS A 431 -5.76 1.37 42.94
C LYS A 431 -5.81 0.12 42.04
N ALA A 432 -4.67 -0.35 41.53
CA ALA A 432 -4.57 -1.55 40.71
C ALA A 432 -4.63 -2.87 41.51
N GLY A 433 -4.49 -2.81 42.84
CA GLY A 433 -4.35 -3.97 43.72
C GLY A 433 -3.11 -3.84 44.62
N SER A 434 -2.91 -4.82 45.51
CA SER A 434 -1.70 -4.85 46.33
C SER A 434 -0.48 -5.16 45.45
N GLY A 435 0.66 -4.53 45.76
CA GLY A 435 1.91 -4.81 45.03
C GLY A 435 2.32 -6.29 45.09
N ASP A 436 1.97 -6.96 46.20
CA ASP A 436 2.25 -8.39 46.40
C ASP A 436 1.40 -9.29 45.49
N GLU A 437 0.11 -8.98 45.29
CA GLU A 437 -0.75 -9.71 44.35
C GLU A 437 -0.27 -9.57 42.89
N ILE A 438 0.13 -8.35 42.51
CA ILE A 438 0.68 -8.07 41.17
C ILE A 438 1.98 -8.86 40.97
N ARG A 439 2.89 -8.81 41.96
CA ARG A 439 4.16 -9.55 41.95
C ARG A 439 3.89 -11.05 41.85
N GLN A 440 3.00 -11.59 42.68
CA GLN A 440 2.65 -13.01 42.70
C GLN A 440 2.12 -13.46 41.33
N THR A 441 1.22 -12.70 40.71
CA THR A 441 0.67 -13.04 39.39
C THR A 441 1.74 -13.06 38.30
N LEU A 442 2.67 -12.09 38.34
CA LEU A 442 3.79 -12.04 37.39
C LEU A 442 4.80 -13.17 37.65
N ASP A 443 5.09 -13.52 38.90
CA ASP A 443 6.01 -14.61 39.23
C ASP A 443 5.41 -16.00 38.96
N GLU A 444 4.09 -16.15 39.06
CA GLU A 444 3.38 -17.38 38.70
C GLU A 444 3.27 -17.59 37.17
N CYS A 445 3.49 -16.55 36.35
CA CYS A 445 3.39 -16.71 34.91
C CYS A 445 4.50 -17.65 34.40
N GLN A 446 4.10 -18.70 33.67
CA GLN A 446 5.05 -19.71 33.18
C GLN A 446 5.79 -19.18 31.96
N SER A 447 6.80 -18.33 32.17
CA SER A 447 7.56 -17.66 31.11
C SER A 447 8.99 -18.17 31.01
N ASN A 448 9.53 -18.24 29.80
CA ASN A 448 10.97 -18.46 29.57
C ASN A 448 11.81 -17.17 29.71
N TRP A 449 11.17 -16.02 29.97
CA TRP A 449 11.78 -14.70 30.22
C TRP A 449 12.68 -14.16 29.12
N ARG A 450 12.69 -14.78 27.94
CA ARG A 450 13.72 -14.57 26.92
C ARG A 450 13.66 -13.13 26.38
N GLY A 451 14.75 -12.38 26.56
CA GLY A 451 14.92 -11.00 26.11
C GLY A 451 14.03 -9.95 26.80
N LEU A 452 13.46 -10.23 27.97
CA LEU A 452 12.48 -9.37 28.65
C LEU A 452 13.13 -8.44 29.69
N LYS A 453 13.52 -7.24 29.27
CA LYS A 453 13.94 -6.18 30.20
C LYS A 453 12.73 -5.33 30.62
N LEU A 454 12.09 -5.69 31.74
CA LEU A 454 10.88 -5.01 32.22
C LEU A 454 10.97 -4.62 33.70
N GLU A 455 10.58 -3.39 34.00
CA GLU A 455 10.46 -2.87 35.37
C GLU A 455 9.06 -2.30 35.62
N LEU A 456 8.48 -2.64 36.78
CA LEU A 456 7.16 -2.18 37.22
C LEU A 456 7.27 -1.49 38.58
N ARG A 457 6.76 -0.26 38.64
CA ARG A 457 6.76 0.57 39.85
C ARG A 457 5.35 1.00 40.26
N VAL A 458 5.19 1.30 41.54
CA VAL A 458 3.97 1.86 42.14
C VAL A 458 4.25 3.22 42.77
N GLN A 459 3.46 4.22 42.40
CA GLN A 459 3.42 5.49 43.12
C GLN A 459 2.58 5.32 44.39
N LYS A 460 3.20 5.46 45.58
CA LYS A 460 2.53 5.32 46.89
C LYS A 460 3.06 6.37 47.87
N GLY A 461 2.21 6.86 48.77
CA GLY A 461 2.63 7.88 49.75
C GLY A 461 2.85 9.26 49.12
N SER A 462 3.72 10.08 49.72
CA SER A 462 3.95 11.47 49.31
C SER A 462 5.08 11.66 48.30
N THR A 463 5.73 10.59 47.86
CA THR A 463 6.82 10.65 46.87
C THR A 463 6.26 10.75 45.46
N GLY A 464 6.74 11.72 44.67
CA GLY A 464 6.19 12.03 43.36
C GLY A 464 4.86 12.79 43.44
N TRP A 465 3.99 12.57 42.47
CA TRP A 465 2.64 13.14 42.45
C TRP A 465 1.60 12.12 41.99
N ASP A 466 0.36 12.32 42.42
CA ASP A 466 -0.77 11.52 41.98
C ASP A 466 -1.05 11.77 40.50
N PHE A 467 -1.40 10.71 39.78
CA PHE A 467 -1.74 10.80 38.36
C PHE A 467 -3.03 10.03 38.05
N HIS A 468 -3.73 10.55 37.04
CA HIS A 468 -4.87 9.88 36.41
C HIS A 468 -4.60 9.59 34.93
N ASP A 469 -3.40 9.89 34.48
CA ASP A 469 -2.95 9.79 33.10
C ASP A 469 -2.83 8.34 32.64
N ARG A 470 -3.12 8.14 31.35
CA ARG A 470 -3.23 6.82 30.74
C ARG A 470 -2.57 6.86 29.39
N PHE A 471 -1.30 6.48 29.35
CA PHE A 471 -0.47 6.59 28.16
C PHE A 471 0.28 5.29 27.87
N LEU A 472 0.38 4.99 26.58
CA LEU A 472 1.43 4.13 26.03
C LEU A 472 2.49 5.04 25.41
N ILE A 473 3.72 4.97 25.91
CA ILE A 473 4.83 5.86 25.58
C ILE A 473 5.95 5.06 24.92
N PHE A 474 6.56 5.61 23.88
CA PHE A 474 7.75 5.09 23.22
C PHE A 474 8.85 6.16 23.31
N PRO A 475 9.94 5.93 24.07
CA PRO A 475 10.91 6.97 24.39
C PRO A 475 11.78 7.40 23.21
N SER A 476 11.93 6.54 22.21
CA SER A 476 12.67 6.86 21.00
C SER A 476 12.02 6.19 19.80
N GLY A 477 11.09 6.91 19.18
CA GLY A 477 10.54 6.59 17.87
C GLY A 477 11.38 7.19 16.73
N PRO A 478 10.88 7.10 15.49
CA PRO A 478 11.54 7.65 14.31
C PRO A 478 11.83 9.17 14.38
N ASP A 479 11.01 9.97 15.08
CA ASP A 479 11.17 11.44 15.23
C ASP A 479 11.47 11.91 16.67
N GLY A 480 11.73 11.00 17.60
CA GLY A 480 11.79 11.29 19.04
C GLY A 480 10.67 10.59 19.83
N ALA A 481 10.33 11.11 21.01
CA ALA A 481 9.32 10.50 21.86
C ALA A 481 7.95 10.44 21.17
N MET A 482 7.21 9.35 21.37
CA MET A 482 5.82 9.19 20.91
C MET A 482 4.94 8.71 22.06
N ALA A 483 3.69 9.17 22.10
CA ALA A 483 2.75 8.77 23.15
C ALA A 483 1.33 8.66 22.59
N TRP A 484 0.57 7.71 23.12
CA TRP A 484 -0.86 7.53 22.84
C TRP A 484 -1.65 7.61 24.13
N SER A 485 -2.61 8.54 24.20
CA SER A 485 -3.63 8.57 25.23
C SER A 485 -4.59 7.41 25.02
N LEU A 486 -4.81 6.61 26.06
CA LEU A 486 -5.64 5.42 26.00
C LEU A 486 -7.13 5.73 26.21
N GLY A 487 -7.49 6.90 26.75
CA GLY A 487 -8.88 7.28 27.08
C GLY A 487 -9.55 6.45 28.19
N THR A 488 -9.02 5.29 28.53
CA THR A 488 -9.41 4.40 29.63
C THR A 488 -8.20 3.55 30.05
N SER A 489 -8.28 2.89 31.20
CA SER A 489 -7.21 2.03 31.70
C SER A 489 -7.12 0.74 30.90
N VAL A 490 -5.93 0.12 30.82
CA VAL A 490 -5.68 -1.10 30.04
C VAL A 490 -6.61 -2.25 30.49
N ASN A 491 -6.90 -2.34 31.79
CA ASN A 491 -7.87 -3.31 32.31
C ASN A 491 -9.30 -3.15 31.75
N SER A 492 -9.63 -1.99 31.19
CA SER A 492 -10.96 -1.60 30.71
C SER A 492 -10.97 -1.23 29.22
N VAL A 493 -9.85 -1.37 28.49
CA VAL A 493 -9.87 -1.10 27.05
C VAL A 493 -10.86 -2.04 26.35
N GLY A 494 -11.71 -1.43 25.53
CA GLY A 494 -12.74 -2.07 24.72
C GLY A 494 -13.94 -2.62 25.49
N THR A 495 -14.01 -2.43 26.81
CA THR A 495 -15.19 -2.81 27.63
C THR A 495 -16.26 -1.72 27.65
N ALA A 496 -15.84 -0.46 27.48
CA ALA A 496 -16.70 0.70 27.33
C ALA A 496 -16.20 1.62 26.19
N HIS A 497 -17.00 2.65 25.91
CA HIS A 497 -16.61 3.69 24.95
C HIS A 497 -15.33 4.40 25.42
N HIS A 498 -14.33 4.43 24.55
CA HIS A 498 -13.10 5.19 24.76
C HIS A 498 -12.42 5.45 23.42
N ILE A 499 -11.40 6.33 23.46
CA ILE A 499 -10.65 6.79 22.31
C ILE A 499 -9.17 6.52 22.58
N LEU A 500 -8.52 5.82 21.65
CA LEU A 500 -7.06 5.76 21.58
C LEU A 500 -6.58 6.86 20.63
N GLN A 501 -5.80 7.80 21.17
CA GLN A 501 -5.37 8.99 20.44
C GLN A 501 -3.87 9.26 20.58
N LYS A 502 -3.17 9.49 19.45
CA LYS A 502 -1.76 9.92 19.49
C LYS A 502 -1.67 11.35 20.03
N VAL A 503 -0.73 11.59 20.96
CA VAL A 503 -0.46 12.91 21.54
C VAL A 503 0.50 13.69 20.64
N ASP A 504 0.18 14.94 20.35
CA ASP A 504 0.98 15.77 19.43
C ASP A 504 2.33 16.18 20.04
N ASN A 505 2.39 16.47 21.35
CA ASN A 505 3.63 16.77 22.07
C ASN A 505 4.00 15.64 23.05
N ALA A 506 4.38 14.49 22.49
CA ALA A 506 4.71 13.31 23.27
C ALA A 506 6.00 13.46 24.10
N GLN A 507 6.89 14.39 23.75
CA GLN A 507 8.09 14.68 24.53
C GLN A 507 7.72 15.14 25.93
N LEU A 508 6.75 16.04 26.08
CA LEU A 508 6.28 16.49 27.40
C LEU A 508 5.69 15.36 28.25
N VAL A 509 5.01 14.40 27.62
CA VAL A 509 4.46 13.23 28.32
C VAL A 509 5.57 12.29 28.77
N MET A 510 6.57 12.08 27.92
CA MET A 510 7.74 11.26 28.25
C MET A 510 8.60 11.88 29.35
N ASP A 511 8.82 13.19 29.30
CA ASP A 511 9.58 13.94 30.30
C ASP A 511 8.85 13.86 31.66
N ALA A 512 7.55 14.14 31.70
CA ALA A 512 6.75 14.02 32.92
C ALA A 512 6.72 12.59 33.48
N PHE A 513 6.64 11.57 32.61
CA PHE A 513 6.77 10.18 33.03
C PHE A 513 8.15 9.90 33.62
N THR A 514 9.21 10.41 33.00
CA THR A 514 10.61 10.20 33.41
C THR A 514 10.88 10.88 34.74
N ASP A 515 10.44 12.13 34.92
CA ASP A 515 10.54 12.87 36.18
C ASP A 515 9.87 12.09 37.32
N LEU A 516 8.64 11.62 37.11
CA LEU A 516 7.94 10.80 38.09
C LEU A 516 8.64 9.46 38.32
N TRP A 517 9.11 8.80 37.25
CA TRP A 517 9.82 7.54 37.34
C TRP A 517 11.08 7.67 38.18
N GLU A 518 11.87 8.71 37.97
CA GLU A 518 13.10 9.00 38.72
C GLU A 518 12.83 9.29 40.19
N LEU A 519 11.79 10.05 40.52
CA LEU A 519 11.37 10.28 41.91
C LEU A 519 10.97 8.99 42.63
N LEU A 520 10.52 7.97 41.89
CA LEU A 520 10.10 6.68 42.41
C LEU A 520 11.22 5.63 42.32
N SER A 521 12.49 6.03 42.31
CA SER A 521 13.64 5.10 42.24
C SER A 521 13.88 4.27 43.50
N GLU A 522 13.31 4.68 44.63
CA GLU A 522 13.50 3.99 45.91
C GLU A 522 12.88 2.58 45.89
N PRO A 523 13.51 1.58 46.57
CA PRO A 523 13.05 0.18 46.57
C PRO A 523 11.59 -0.01 46.99
N ASP A 524 11.07 0.87 47.83
CA ASP A 524 9.68 0.83 48.31
C ASP A 524 8.66 0.98 47.18
N HIS A 525 9.04 1.58 46.05
CA HIS A 525 8.18 1.77 44.89
C HIS A 525 8.31 0.63 43.86
N LEU A 526 9.27 -0.29 44.02
CA LEU A 526 9.51 -1.37 43.07
C LEU A 526 8.56 -2.55 43.31
N ILE A 527 7.66 -2.82 42.36
CA ILE A 527 6.80 -4.02 42.40
C ILE A 527 7.49 -5.22 41.76
N TRP A 528 8.09 -5.06 40.59
CA TRP A 528 8.59 -6.21 39.85
C TRP A 528 9.66 -5.81 38.84
N LYS A 529 10.66 -6.67 38.64
CA LYS A 529 11.75 -6.44 37.70
C LYS A 529 12.30 -7.75 37.15
N LYS A 530 12.46 -7.83 35.83
CA LYS A 530 13.17 -8.93 35.14
C LYS A 530 14.13 -8.38 34.07
N PRO A 531 15.26 -9.08 33.83
CA PRO A 531 16.29 -8.69 32.86
C PRO A 531 15.99 -9.06 31.41
#